data_AF-A0AAV0VDJ8-F1
#
_entry.id   AF-A0AAV0VDJ8-F1
#
_cell.length_a   1.000
_cell.length_b   1.000
_cell.length_c   1.000
_cell.angle_alpha   90.00
_cell.angle_beta   90.00
_cell.angle_gamma   90.00
#
_symmetry.space_group_name_H-M   'P 1'
#
loop_
_entity.id
_entity.type
_entity.pdbx_description
1 polymer ?
#
loop_
_entity_poly.entity_id
_entity_poly.type
_entity_poly.pdbx_seq_one_letter_code
_entity_poly.pdbx_strand_id
1 'polypeptide(L)'
;MKTKGSWGVSHTRVPTESRPGHVALFAGMYEDVSAVTKGWADNPVDFDSVFNQSRRSFLFGSPDIVPMFARQVSQAVEEHYFHAEEDFDASESDSWVFRHFHQLQDKQVVIFCHYLGIDSNGHAHRPNSNHYLNNIALVDELVEKTYRMVEEFYEYDERAAYVLTADHGMGLKGAHGDGDPANTRTPLVVWGAGVQGPIEVNGTGKFDIDLSTQFRTQVRAQLQAQEEQEKAAMKEWRDLGNLVRKDVMPADVAPLISALLGQPYPRNSVGVLPFSYLAKGAYRANAVTSNAQQLYLHALQKEQETQSRTLLRFVPYGPFRDHVPKLLQQLADAYGASTQNEEDSGAHEQVEVLSQELIEICLATLEYFQRYDWFFLLGVVVLGYVGWMIVVGVVYLHPRDFSVKWLLDVNGKQMDMKLVVVIFAAFVYLVLEGSPTTYYLYVLFPLVFGVFTWNHAGLIIQAWNYGARDNTPKSSWKRWAEMALILLCLELVVFGYERREIFGVLFSLLAIRCWTISCLLISVFPYLPSEYGEHTMLVHVGGLLTLVFTGMVLTMAHPDECKTWMNAFALNASPLMLSLMTLYGTMQYLDGD
;
A
#
# COMPACT_ATOMS: atom_id res chain seq x y z
N MET A 1 -23.95 -15.64 -15.01
CA MET A 1 -23.26 -15.46 -13.70
C MET A 1 -24.22 -15.42 -12.51
N LYS A 2 -25.29 -14.59 -12.48
CA LYS A 2 -26.19 -14.41 -11.31
C LYS A 2 -26.70 -15.69 -10.61
N THR A 3 -26.88 -16.80 -11.32
CA THR A 3 -27.42 -18.06 -10.76
C THR A 3 -26.37 -19.12 -10.46
N LYS A 4 -25.14 -18.95 -10.94
CA LYS A 4 -24.06 -19.96 -10.83
C LYS A 4 -22.81 -19.44 -10.12
N GLY A 5 -22.55 -18.14 -10.18
CA GLY A 5 -21.35 -17.53 -9.64
C GLY A 5 -21.54 -17.04 -8.21
N SER A 6 -20.48 -17.18 -7.43
CA SER A 6 -20.29 -16.45 -6.18
C SER A 6 -19.64 -15.10 -6.48
N TRP A 7 -19.90 -14.10 -5.64
CA TRP A 7 -19.39 -12.75 -5.82
C TRP A 7 -18.89 -12.15 -4.51
N GLY A 8 -18.04 -11.14 -4.63
CA GLY A 8 -17.47 -10.42 -3.50
C GLY A 8 -16.70 -9.18 -3.95
N VAL A 9 -16.10 -8.50 -2.98
CA VAL A 9 -15.16 -7.39 -3.21
C VAL A 9 -13.77 -7.83 -2.76
N SER A 10 -12.77 -7.64 -3.63
CA SER A 10 -11.37 -7.70 -3.25
C SER A 10 -10.93 -6.31 -2.77
N HIS A 11 -10.39 -6.25 -1.54
CA HIS A 11 -10.00 -5.00 -0.88
C HIS A 11 -8.50 -4.72 -1.12
N THR A 12 -8.18 -4.13 -2.27
CA THR A 12 -6.82 -3.81 -2.71
C THR A 12 -6.09 -2.89 -1.72
N ARG A 13 -4.77 -3.11 -1.59
CA ARG A 13 -3.89 -2.31 -0.73
C ARG A 13 -3.13 -1.27 -1.53
N VAL A 14 -2.72 -0.21 -0.85
CA VAL A 14 -1.81 0.79 -1.43
C VAL A 14 -0.40 0.21 -1.60
N PRO A 15 0.34 0.59 -2.66
CA PRO A 15 -0.12 1.43 -3.76
C PRO A 15 -1.06 0.65 -4.70
N THR A 16 -2.17 1.28 -5.11
CA THR A 16 -3.14 0.72 -6.08
C THR A 16 -2.59 0.86 -7.49
N GLU A 17 -1.55 0.10 -7.79
CA GLU A 17 -0.80 0.09 -9.05
C GLU A 17 -0.85 -1.31 -9.66
N SER A 18 -0.71 -1.40 -10.98
CA SER A 18 -1.01 -2.66 -11.67
C SER A 18 -0.05 -3.80 -11.30
N ARG A 19 1.26 -3.52 -11.25
CA ARG A 19 2.26 -4.53 -10.87
C ARG A 19 2.03 -5.12 -9.46
N PRO A 20 2.00 -4.33 -8.36
CA PRO A 20 1.79 -4.90 -7.03
C PRO A 20 0.41 -5.55 -6.87
N GLY A 21 -0.63 -5.06 -7.58
CA GLY A 21 -1.95 -5.69 -7.61
C GLY A 21 -1.90 -7.09 -8.23
N HIS A 22 -1.29 -7.22 -9.41
CA HIS A 22 -1.12 -8.51 -10.09
C HIS A 22 -0.25 -9.48 -9.30
N VAL A 23 0.85 -9.01 -8.70
CA VAL A 23 1.70 -9.86 -7.83
C VAL A 23 0.89 -10.38 -6.64
N ALA A 24 0.04 -9.56 -6.03
CA ALA A 24 -0.84 -10.03 -4.96
C ALA A 24 -1.83 -11.09 -5.47
N LEU A 25 -2.49 -10.85 -6.60
CA LEU A 25 -3.48 -11.78 -7.17
C LEU A 25 -2.92 -13.15 -7.55
N PHE A 26 -1.69 -13.21 -8.10
CA PHE A 26 -1.14 -14.43 -8.68
C PHE A 26 -0.01 -15.09 -7.86
N ALA A 27 0.71 -14.33 -7.03
CA ALA A 27 1.74 -14.86 -6.14
C ALA A 27 1.29 -14.92 -4.68
N GLY A 28 0.18 -14.26 -4.33
CA GLY A 28 -0.34 -14.23 -2.96
C GLY A 28 0.53 -13.45 -2.00
N MET A 29 1.37 -12.54 -2.50
CA MET A 29 2.29 -11.73 -1.69
C MET A 29 2.17 -10.23 -2.03
N TYR A 30 2.46 -9.39 -1.04
CA TYR A 30 2.49 -7.94 -1.22
C TYR A 30 3.92 -7.49 -1.45
N GLU A 31 4.16 -6.77 -2.55
CA GLU A 31 5.47 -6.17 -2.81
C GLU A 31 5.83 -5.14 -1.73
N ASP A 32 7.12 -5.07 -1.39
CA ASP A 32 7.64 -3.98 -0.56
C ASP A 32 7.57 -2.67 -1.36
N VAL A 33 7.05 -1.61 -0.74
CA VAL A 33 6.96 -0.28 -1.38
C VAL A 33 8.33 0.21 -1.85
N SER A 34 9.42 -0.20 -1.19
CA SER A 34 10.79 0.10 -1.62
C SER A 34 11.21 -0.60 -2.91
N ALA A 35 10.54 -1.68 -3.34
CA ALA A 35 10.80 -2.32 -4.64
C ALA A 35 10.47 -1.38 -5.81
N VAL A 36 9.46 -0.51 -5.65
CA VAL A 36 9.12 0.56 -6.62
C VAL A 36 10.30 1.52 -6.83
N THR A 37 11.13 1.74 -5.80
CA THR A 37 12.32 2.62 -5.91
C THR A 37 13.52 1.96 -6.60
N LYS A 38 13.51 0.62 -6.77
CA LYS A 38 14.59 -0.14 -7.38
C LYS A 38 14.30 -0.55 -8.83
N GLY A 39 13.04 -0.55 -9.23
CA GLY A 39 12.59 -0.79 -10.60
C GLY A 39 11.09 -0.53 -10.70
N TRP A 40 10.69 0.41 -11.56
CA TRP A 40 9.28 0.72 -11.79
C TRP A 40 8.62 -0.32 -12.69
N ALA A 41 9.29 -0.68 -13.79
CA ALA A 41 8.77 -1.58 -14.81
C ALA A 41 8.87 -3.08 -14.46
N ASP A 42 9.65 -3.44 -13.43
CA ASP A 42 9.98 -4.86 -13.21
C ASP A 42 10.27 -5.15 -11.74
N ASN A 43 9.77 -6.28 -11.24
CA ASN A 43 10.00 -6.68 -9.86
C ASN A 43 11.44 -7.21 -9.72
N PRO A 44 12.30 -6.59 -8.89
CA PRO A 44 13.69 -7.02 -8.74
C PRO A 44 13.87 -8.34 -7.97
N VAL A 45 12.79 -8.91 -7.41
CA VAL A 45 12.83 -10.14 -6.61
C VAL A 45 12.03 -11.23 -7.31
N ASP A 46 12.67 -12.35 -7.63
CA ASP A 46 11.99 -13.52 -8.16
C ASP A 46 10.95 -14.04 -7.16
N PHE A 47 9.76 -14.39 -7.65
CA PHE A 47 8.69 -14.95 -6.85
C PHE A 47 8.04 -16.15 -7.54
N ASP A 48 7.43 -16.99 -6.71
CA ASP A 48 6.61 -18.11 -7.17
C ASP A 48 5.17 -17.64 -7.35
N SER A 49 4.48 -18.12 -8.38
CA SER A 49 3.10 -17.75 -8.71
C SER A 49 2.27 -18.96 -9.11
N VAL A 50 0.96 -18.77 -9.30
CA VAL A 50 0.09 -19.82 -9.83
C VAL A 50 0.57 -20.35 -11.19
N PHE A 51 1.26 -19.53 -11.98
CA PHE A 51 1.79 -19.92 -13.29
C PHE A 51 3.02 -20.82 -13.15
N ASN A 52 3.89 -20.56 -12.17
CA ASN A 52 5.03 -21.41 -11.84
C ASN A 52 4.58 -22.82 -11.38
N GLN A 53 3.47 -22.89 -10.65
CA GLN A 53 2.88 -24.16 -10.18
C GLN A 53 1.99 -24.83 -11.22
N SER A 54 1.63 -24.13 -12.31
CA SER A 54 0.82 -24.69 -13.38
C SER A 54 1.59 -25.71 -14.21
N ARG A 55 0.86 -26.67 -14.80
CA ARG A 55 1.41 -27.59 -15.80
C ARG A 55 1.73 -26.87 -17.11
N ARG A 56 0.85 -25.96 -17.50
CA ARG A 56 0.89 -25.16 -18.72
C ARG A 56 0.06 -23.90 -18.49
N SER A 57 0.57 -22.76 -18.92
CA SER A 57 -0.19 -21.52 -18.87
C SER A 57 -0.07 -20.73 -20.16
N PHE A 58 -1.14 -20.01 -20.50
CA PHE A 58 -1.20 -19.08 -21.61
C PHE A 58 -1.60 -17.71 -21.07
N LEU A 59 -0.76 -16.70 -21.29
CA LEU A 59 -0.94 -15.36 -20.77
C LEU A 59 -1.03 -14.39 -21.96
N PHE A 60 -2.11 -13.62 -22.02
CA PHE A 60 -2.41 -12.70 -23.11
C PHE A 60 -2.68 -11.30 -22.57
N GLY A 61 -2.01 -10.28 -23.12
CA GLY A 61 -2.34 -8.88 -22.81
C GLY A 61 -1.17 -7.92 -22.86
N SER A 62 -1.01 -7.09 -21.81
CA SER A 62 -0.05 -5.99 -21.84
C SER A 62 1.40 -6.47 -21.74
N PRO A 63 2.32 -5.88 -22.54
CA PRO A 63 3.76 -6.13 -22.43
C PRO A 63 4.36 -5.75 -21.07
N ASP A 64 3.67 -4.96 -20.24
CA ASP A 64 4.15 -4.58 -18.90
C ASP A 64 3.76 -5.58 -17.80
N ILE A 65 2.77 -6.43 -18.05
CA ILE A 65 2.20 -7.33 -17.02
C ILE A 65 2.54 -8.78 -17.30
N VAL A 66 2.24 -9.24 -18.52
CA VAL A 66 2.33 -10.67 -18.86
C VAL A 66 3.77 -11.22 -18.75
N PRO A 67 4.81 -10.52 -19.25
CA PRO A 67 6.19 -11.02 -19.16
C PRO A 67 6.72 -11.22 -17.76
N MET A 68 6.20 -10.47 -16.78
CA MET A 68 6.60 -10.62 -15.39
C MET A 68 6.32 -12.05 -14.86
N PHE A 69 5.24 -12.68 -15.32
CA PHE A 69 4.82 -14.02 -14.86
C PHE A 69 5.32 -15.16 -15.76
N ALA A 70 5.67 -14.88 -17.01
CA ALA A 70 6.22 -15.88 -17.94
C ALA A 70 7.75 -15.99 -17.85
N ARG A 71 8.41 -14.96 -17.31
CA ARG A 71 9.87 -14.93 -17.18
C ARG A 71 10.36 -16.10 -16.31
N GLN A 72 11.29 -16.88 -16.87
CA GLN A 72 11.85 -18.08 -16.23
C GLN A 72 10.81 -19.17 -15.91
N VAL A 73 9.59 -19.07 -16.46
CA VAL A 73 8.52 -20.08 -16.33
C VAL A 73 8.36 -20.79 -17.66
N SER A 74 9.14 -21.83 -17.90
CA SER A 74 9.22 -22.52 -19.21
C SER A 74 7.88 -23.04 -19.73
N GLN A 75 6.93 -23.31 -18.84
CA GLN A 75 5.60 -23.80 -19.15
C GLN A 75 4.58 -22.68 -19.41
N ALA A 76 4.91 -21.42 -19.15
CA ALA A 76 4.09 -20.26 -19.49
C ALA A 76 4.41 -19.81 -20.92
N VAL A 77 3.38 -19.74 -21.77
CA VAL A 77 3.44 -19.04 -23.06
C VAL A 77 2.83 -17.68 -22.84
N GLU A 78 3.56 -16.66 -23.28
CA GLU A 78 3.03 -15.31 -23.35
C GLU A 78 2.87 -14.85 -24.79
N GLU A 79 1.80 -14.09 -25.02
CA GLU A 79 1.66 -13.23 -26.19
C GLU A 79 1.13 -11.88 -25.73
N HIS A 80 1.76 -10.80 -26.19
CA HIS A 80 1.36 -9.44 -25.88
C HIS A 80 1.36 -8.60 -27.16
N TYR A 81 0.54 -7.56 -27.18
CA TYR A 81 0.62 -6.53 -28.21
C TYR A 81 1.88 -5.67 -28.04
N PHE A 82 2.19 -4.81 -29.01
CA PHE A 82 3.30 -3.88 -28.90
C PHE A 82 2.91 -2.66 -28.05
N HIS A 83 3.87 -2.07 -27.31
CA HIS A 83 3.61 -0.84 -26.54
C HIS A 83 2.97 0.28 -27.38
N ALA A 84 3.39 0.43 -28.64
CA ALA A 84 2.81 1.44 -29.53
C ALA A 84 1.32 1.21 -29.85
N GLU A 85 0.79 0.01 -29.61
CA GLU A 85 -0.62 -0.32 -29.83
C GLU A 85 -1.50 0.05 -28.61
N GLU A 86 -0.92 0.40 -27.46
CA GLU A 86 -1.65 0.90 -26.29
C GLU A 86 -2.19 2.33 -26.51
N ASP A 87 -1.51 3.16 -27.31
CA ASP A 87 -1.79 4.59 -27.48
C ASP A 87 -2.93 4.93 -28.46
N PHE A 88 -3.37 3.99 -29.31
CA PHE A 88 -4.30 4.29 -30.42
C PHE A 88 -5.78 4.21 -30.03
N ASP A 89 -6.22 3.05 -29.54
CA ASP A 89 -7.58 2.79 -29.09
C ASP A 89 -7.54 1.76 -27.98
N ALA A 90 -7.82 2.21 -26.76
CA ALA A 90 -7.83 1.37 -25.56
C ALA A 90 -8.76 0.14 -25.71
N SER A 91 -9.83 0.21 -26.49
CA SER A 91 -10.71 -0.94 -26.72
C SER A 91 -10.10 -1.99 -27.67
N GLU A 92 -9.14 -1.62 -28.51
CA GLU A 92 -8.46 -2.56 -29.40
C GLU A 92 -7.48 -3.47 -28.67
N SER A 93 -6.86 -3.03 -27.57
CA SER A 93 -6.01 -3.91 -26.74
C SER A 93 -6.82 -5.08 -26.17
N ASP A 94 -8.05 -4.82 -25.74
CA ASP A 94 -8.93 -5.85 -25.18
C ASP A 94 -9.44 -6.80 -26.27
N SER A 95 -9.79 -6.24 -27.43
CA SER A 95 -10.17 -7.02 -28.61
C SER A 95 -8.99 -7.86 -29.13
N TRP A 96 -7.76 -7.36 -29.03
CA TRP A 96 -6.54 -8.09 -29.37
C TRP A 96 -6.39 -9.33 -28.48
N VAL A 97 -6.58 -9.20 -27.17
CA VAL A 97 -6.50 -10.33 -26.22
C VAL A 97 -7.50 -11.41 -26.60
N PHE A 98 -8.74 -11.04 -26.90
CA PHE A 98 -9.75 -11.99 -27.33
C PHE A 98 -9.41 -12.65 -28.68
N ARG A 99 -8.87 -11.92 -29.66
CA ARG A 99 -8.45 -12.50 -30.96
C ARG A 99 -7.28 -13.47 -30.82
N HIS A 100 -6.39 -13.22 -29.86
CA HIS A 100 -5.21 -14.06 -29.59
C HIS A 100 -5.50 -15.19 -28.62
N PHE A 101 -6.70 -15.25 -28.05
CA PHE A 101 -7.22 -16.45 -27.40
C PHE A 101 -7.36 -17.58 -28.44
N HIS A 102 -6.27 -18.30 -28.70
CA HIS A 102 -6.21 -19.37 -29.70
C HIS A 102 -6.74 -20.69 -29.15
N GLN A 103 -7.09 -21.59 -30.07
CA GLN A 103 -7.61 -22.93 -29.81
C GLN A 103 -6.81 -23.60 -28.70
N LEU A 104 -7.42 -23.70 -27.52
CA LEU A 104 -7.04 -24.56 -26.42
C LEU A 104 -6.51 -25.86 -27.01
N GLN A 105 -5.27 -26.28 -26.75
CA GLN A 105 -4.77 -27.56 -27.29
C GLN A 105 -4.42 -28.56 -26.19
N ASP A 106 -4.51 -28.11 -24.94
CA ASP A 106 -4.04 -28.85 -23.79
C ASP A 106 -5.14 -29.02 -22.73
N LYS A 107 -4.96 -30.03 -21.90
CA LYS A 107 -5.77 -30.26 -20.68
C LYS A 107 -5.00 -29.73 -19.48
N GLN A 108 -5.71 -29.29 -18.44
CA GLN A 108 -5.13 -28.74 -17.21
C GLN A 108 -4.24 -27.50 -17.48
N VAL A 109 -4.80 -26.55 -18.23
CA VAL A 109 -4.14 -25.27 -18.54
C VAL A 109 -4.66 -24.16 -17.63
N VAL A 110 -3.81 -23.15 -17.38
CA VAL A 110 -4.23 -21.88 -16.80
C VAL A 110 -4.20 -20.83 -17.91
N ILE A 111 -5.27 -20.05 -18.04
CA ILE A 111 -5.33 -18.98 -19.04
C ILE A 111 -5.55 -17.67 -18.33
N PHE A 112 -4.71 -16.71 -18.63
CA PHE A 112 -4.80 -15.36 -18.10
C PHE A 112 -5.00 -14.38 -19.26
N CYS A 113 -6.12 -13.65 -19.20
CA CYS A 113 -6.43 -12.58 -20.14
C CYS A 113 -6.37 -11.25 -19.38
N HIS A 114 -5.42 -10.40 -19.74
CA HIS A 114 -5.24 -9.07 -19.16
C HIS A 114 -5.86 -8.00 -20.05
N TYR A 115 -7.02 -7.49 -19.64
CA TYR A 115 -7.77 -6.45 -20.34
C TYR A 115 -7.39 -5.06 -19.79
N LEU A 116 -6.55 -4.33 -20.54
CA LEU A 116 -6.01 -3.01 -20.14
C LEU A 116 -6.96 -1.85 -20.46
N GLY A 117 -7.87 -2.00 -21.43
CA GLY A 117 -8.58 -0.88 -22.05
C GLY A 117 -9.43 -0.04 -21.09
N ILE A 118 -9.92 -0.63 -20.00
CA ILE A 118 -10.67 0.09 -18.96
C ILE A 118 -9.74 1.08 -18.23
N ASP A 119 -8.51 0.69 -17.92
CA ASP A 119 -7.54 1.55 -17.24
C ASP A 119 -7.11 2.73 -18.12
N SER A 120 -6.72 2.45 -19.36
CA SER A 120 -6.33 3.49 -20.34
C SER A 120 -7.44 4.52 -20.55
N ASN A 121 -8.70 4.07 -20.70
CA ASN A 121 -9.84 4.97 -20.79
C ASN A 121 -10.11 5.72 -19.48
N GLY A 122 -9.78 5.12 -18.34
CA GLY A 122 -9.90 5.75 -17.03
C GLY A 122 -8.96 6.94 -16.89
N HIS A 123 -7.70 6.80 -17.29
CA HIS A 123 -6.73 7.90 -17.33
C HIS A 123 -7.12 8.97 -18.37
N ALA A 124 -7.42 8.55 -19.61
CA ALA A 124 -7.64 9.48 -20.72
C ALA A 124 -9.00 10.21 -20.65
N HIS A 125 -10.04 9.53 -20.15
CA HIS A 125 -11.42 10.03 -20.25
C HIS A 125 -12.16 10.09 -18.92
N ARG A 126 -11.53 9.65 -17.83
CA ARG A 126 -12.09 9.58 -16.46
C ARG A 126 -13.24 8.56 -16.32
N PRO A 127 -13.47 8.05 -15.10
CA PRO A 127 -14.65 7.23 -14.81
C PRO A 127 -15.96 7.93 -15.15
N ASN A 128 -16.96 7.15 -15.57
CA ASN A 128 -18.29 7.58 -16.05
C ASN A 128 -18.33 8.26 -17.43
N SER A 129 -17.20 8.40 -18.13
CA SER A 129 -17.23 8.77 -19.55
C SER A 129 -17.87 7.67 -20.40
N ASN A 130 -18.40 8.04 -21.57
CA ASN A 130 -18.93 7.05 -22.51
C ASN A 130 -17.85 6.06 -22.94
N HIS A 131 -16.60 6.50 -23.11
CA HIS A 131 -15.47 5.64 -23.47
C HIS A 131 -15.23 4.57 -22.38
N TYR A 132 -15.11 4.99 -21.13
CA TYR A 132 -14.92 4.08 -19.98
C TYR A 132 -16.08 3.08 -19.83
N LEU A 133 -17.32 3.56 -19.88
CA LEU A 133 -18.52 2.72 -19.73
C LEU A 133 -18.72 1.76 -20.91
N ASN A 134 -18.45 2.20 -22.14
CA ASN A 134 -18.51 1.34 -23.32
C ASN A 134 -17.41 0.28 -23.28
N ASN A 135 -16.21 0.59 -22.77
CA ASN A 135 -15.14 -0.39 -22.63
C ASN A 135 -15.47 -1.43 -21.55
N ILE A 136 -16.14 -1.05 -20.45
CA ILE A 136 -16.68 -2.03 -19.49
C ILE A 136 -17.66 -2.98 -20.17
N ALA A 137 -18.59 -2.44 -20.98
CA ALA A 137 -19.55 -3.25 -21.72
C ALA A 137 -18.87 -4.17 -22.76
N LEU A 138 -17.81 -3.69 -23.42
CA LEU A 138 -17.00 -4.50 -24.32
C LEU A 138 -16.34 -5.67 -23.57
N VAL A 139 -15.67 -5.41 -22.44
CA VAL A 139 -15.04 -6.47 -21.64
C VAL A 139 -16.06 -7.49 -21.14
N ASP A 140 -17.26 -7.06 -20.72
CA ASP A 140 -18.36 -7.97 -20.36
C ASP A 140 -18.74 -8.91 -21.54
N GLU A 141 -18.86 -8.36 -22.76
CA GLU A 141 -19.12 -9.14 -23.98
C GLU A 141 -17.96 -10.12 -24.29
N LEU A 142 -16.71 -9.68 -24.17
CA LEU A 142 -15.52 -10.51 -24.41
C LEU A 142 -15.41 -11.65 -23.39
N VAL A 143 -15.74 -11.40 -22.12
CA VAL A 143 -15.80 -12.44 -21.08
C VAL A 143 -16.86 -13.47 -21.41
N GLU A 144 -18.06 -13.06 -21.86
CA GLU A 144 -19.09 -14.00 -22.29
C GLU A 144 -18.64 -14.85 -23.48
N LYS A 145 -18.04 -14.24 -24.51
CA LYS A 145 -17.53 -14.97 -25.69
C LYS A 145 -16.43 -15.96 -25.30
N THR A 146 -15.51 -15.55 -24.43
CA THR A 146 -14.43 -16.41 -23.92
C THR A 146 -14.99 -17.60 -23.16
N TYR A 147 -15.96 -17.37 -22.26
CA TYR A 147 -16.67 -18.44 -21.56
C TYR A 147 -17.27 -19.45 -22.54
N ARG A 148 -18.04 -18.98 -23.53
CA ARG A 148 -18.66 -19.88 -24.53
C ARG A 148 -17.62 -20.68 -25.31
N MET A 149 -16.53 -20.03 -25.73
CA MET A 149 -15.46 -20.69 -26.47
C MET A 149 -14.78 -21.80 -25.66
N VAL A 150 -14.50 -21.55 -24.38
CA VAL A 150 -13.91 -22.56 -23.48
C VAL A 150 -14.85 -23.74 -23.27
N GLU A 151 -16.13 -23.45 -22.97
CA GLU A 151 -17.12 -24.50 -22.73
C GLU A 151 -17.36 -25.34 -24.00
N GLU A 152 -17.47 -24.73 -25.17
CA GLU A 152 -17.62 -25.43 -26.45
C GLU A 152 -16.40 -26.30 -26.76
N PHE A 153 -15.19 -25.77 -26.52
CA PHE A 153 -13.95 -26.50 -26.79
C PHE A 153 -13.81 -27.75 -25.93
N TYR A 154 -14.13 -27.67 -24.63
CA TYR A 154 -14.09 -28.81 -23.72
C TYR A 154 -15.40 -29.62 -23.71
N GLU A 155 -16.24 -29.46 -24.73
CA GLU A 155 -17.50 -30.22 -24.91
C GLU A 155 -18.44 -30.13 -23.68
N TYR A 156 -18.42 -29.00 -22.98
CA TYR A 156 -19.19 -28.75 -21.76
C TYR A 156 -18.96 -29.83 -20.68
N ASP A 157 -17.71 -30.26 -20.48
CA ASP A 157 -17.34 -31.29 -19.50
C ASP A 157 -17.54 -30.89 -18.02
N GLU A 158 -17.96 -29.64 -17.77
CA GLU A 158 -18.17 -29.04 -16.45
C GLU A 158 -16.91 -29.03 -15.56
N ARG A 159 -15.71 -29.02 -16.17
CA ARG A 159 -14.43 -29.05 -15.43
C ARG A 159 -13.66 -27.72 -15.44
N ALA A 160 -14.15 -26.72 -16.17
CA ALA A 160 -13.58 -25.38 -16.18
C ALA A 160 -14.07 -24.56 -14.97
N ALA A 161 -13.16 -23.78 -14.38
CA ALA A 161 -13.45 -22.79 -13.36
C ALA A 161 -12.96 -21.42 -13.84
N TYR A 162 -13.66 -20.36 -13.44
CA TYR A 162 -13.45 -19.00 -13.92
C TYR A 162 -13.34 -18.05 -12.73
N VAL A 163 -12.35 -17.16 -12.79
CA VAL A 163 -12.13 -16.10 -11.80
C VAL A 163 -12.03 -14.79 -12.58
N LEU A 164 -12.97 -13.87 -12.32
CA LEU A 164 -12.97 -12.51 -12.88
C LEU A 164 -12.73 -11.53 -11.73
N THR A 165 -11.69 -10.72 -11.85
CA THR A 165 -11.36 -9.68 -10.88
C THR A 165 -10.58 -8.55 -11.52
N ALA A 166 -10.25 -7.53 -10.74
CA ALA A 166 -9.33 -6.46 -11.10
C ALA A 166 -8.26 -6.29 -10.01
N ASP A 167 -7.09 -5.84 -10.42
CA ASP A 167 -5.94 -5.51 -9.59
C ASP A 167 -6.14 -4.23 -8.79
N HIS A 168 -6.74 -3.21 -9.41
CA HIS A 168 -7.18 -1.97 -8.74
C HIS A 168 -8.45 -1.39 -9.36
N GLY A 169 -8.97 -0.32 -8.76
CA GLY A 169 -10.01 0.51 -9.33
C GLY A 169 -9.45 1.85 -9.85
N MET A 170 -10.35 2.81 -10.11
CA MET A 170 -10.00 4.10 -10.70
C MET A 170 -10.80 5.23 -10.03
N GLY A 171 -10.09 6.22 -9.50
CA GLY A 171 -10.68 7.39 -8.86
C GLY A 171 -11.33 8.30 -9.90
N LEU A 172 -12.30 9.11 -9.48
CA LEU A 172 -13.09 9.98 -10.39
C LEU A 172 -12.24 10.95 -11.23
N LYS A 173 -10.98 11.18 -10.84
CA LYS A 173 -10.00 12.01 -11.55
C LYS A 173 -9.33 11.29 -12.72
N GLY A 174 -9.57 9.99 -12.91
CA GLY A 174 -8.77 9.17 -13.81
C GLY A 174 -7.37 8.93 -13.25
N ALA A 175 -7.25 8.71 -11.94
CA ALA A 175 -5.98 8.41 -11.29
C ALA A 175 -6.17 7.33 -10.22
N HIS A 176 -5.14 6.51 -10.04
CA HIS A 176 -5.01 5.50 -9.00
C HIS A 176 -3.61 5.61 -8.33
N GLY A 177 -3.26 4.65 -7.47
CA GLY A 177 -2.03 4.63 -6.69
C GLY A 177 -2.22 4.95 -5.19
N ASP A 178 -3.38 5.49 -4.81
CA ASP A 178 -3.72 5.87 -3.43
C ASP A 178 -4.76 4.95 -2.77
N GLY A 179 -5.18 5.34 -1.55
CA GLY A 179 -6.13 4.59 -0.73
C GLY A 179 -7.59 5.01 -0.91
N ASP A 180 -7.94 5.72 -1.98
CA ASP A 180 -9.34 6.08 -2.26
C ASP A 180 -10.20 4.80 -2.41
N PRO A 181 -11.41 4.76 -1.82
CA PRO A 181 -12.29 3.60 -1.93
C PRO A 181 -12.61 3.18 -3.38
N ALA A 182 -12.63 4.11 -4.33
CA ALA A 182 -12.80 3.82 -5.75
C ALA A 182 -11.60 3.11 -6.37
N ASN A 183 -10.40 3.28 -5.78
CA ASN A 183 -9.16 2.61 -6.19
C ASN A 183 -8.97 1.25 -5.49
N THR A 184 -9.51 1.09 -4.27
CA THR A 184 -9.24 -0.09 -3.44
C THR A 184 -10.32 -1.17 -3.47
N ARG A 185 -11.46 -0.94 -4.13
CA ARG A 185 -12.59 -1.90 -4.17
C ARG A 185 -12.72 -2.48 -5.57
N THR A 186 -12.25 -3.71 -5.75
CA THR A 186 -12.34 -4.41 -7.04
C THR A 186 -13.36 -5.55 -7.00
N PRO A 187 -14.06 -5.84 -8.10
CA PRO A 187 -15.01 -6.95 -8.14
C PRO A 187 -14.27 -8.28 -8.04
N LEU A 188 -14.89 -9.29 -7.44
CA LEU A 188 -14.48 -10.68 -7.54
C LEU A 188 -15.71 -11.53 -7.86
N VAL A 189 -15.70 -12.18 -9.04
CA VAL A 189 -16.75 -13.10 -9.46
C VAL A 189 -16.12 -14.44 -9.83
N VAL A 190 -16.64 -15.52 -9.26
CA VAL A 190 -16.05 -16.86 -9.38
C VAL A 190 -17.16 -17.86 -9.69
N TRP A 191 -16.98 -18.70 -10.71
CA TRP A 191 -17.97 -19.71 -11.13
C TRP A 191 -17.33 -20.91 -11.83
N GLY A 192 -18.10 -21.98 -12.02
CA GLY A 192 -17.66 -23.20 -12.70
C GLY A 192 -17.33 -24.33 -11.72
N ALA A 193 -16.45 -25.24 -12.15
CA ALA A 193 -16.10 -26.45 -11.43
C ALA A 193 -15.54 -26.18 -10.03
N GLY A 194 -16.02 -26.93 -9.02
CA GLY A 194 -15.56 -26.82 -7.63
C GLY A 194 -16.02 -25.57 -6.88
N VAL A 195 -16.62 -24.60 -7.57
CA VAL A 195 -17.08 -23.34 -6.98
C VAL A 195 -18.44 -23.53 -6.28
N GLN A 196 -18.55 -23.03 -5.05
CA GLN A 196 -19.82 -22.89 -4.36
C GLN A 196 -20.66 -21.81 -5.06
N GLY A 197 -21.88 -22.17 -5.49
CA GLY A 197 -22.82 -21.21 -6.08
C GLY A 197 -23.26 -20.10 -5.11
N PRO A 198 -24.07 -19.15 -5.60
CA PRO A 198 -24.57 -18.04 -4.78
C PRO A 198 -25.40 -18.56 -3.59
N ILE A 199 -25.25 -17.89 -2.44
CA ILE A 199 -26.00 -18.21 -1.21
C ILE A 199 -27.04 -17.12 -1.01
N GLU A 200 -28.31 -17.49 -1.00
CA GLU A 200 -29.41 -16.56 -0.78
C GLU A 200 -29.57 -16.21 0.69
N VAL A 201 -29.85 -14.93 0.97
CA VAL A 201 -30.12 -14.39 2.30
C VAL A 201 -31.34 -13.47 2.25
N ASN A 202 -32.02 -13.36 3.39
CA ASN A 202 -33.12 -12.41 3.52
C ASN A 202 -32.55 -10.98 3.47
N GLY A 203 -33.00 -10.16 2.52
CA GLY A 203 -32.52 -8.78 2.37
C GLY A 203 -32.81 -7.95 3.63
N THR A 204 -31.76 -7.56 4.35
CA THR A 204 -31.86 -6.78 5.60
C THR A 204 -31.53 -5.29 5.44
N GLY A 205 -31.39 -4.81 4.19
CA GLY A 205 -30.94 -3.45 3.90
C GLY A 205 -29.43 -3.23 4.07
N LYS A 206 -28.66 -4.29 4.28
CA LYS A 206 -27.20 -4.35 4.25
C LYS A 206 -26.77 -5.65 3.58
N PHE A 207 -25.57 -5.67 2.99
CA PHE A 207 -24.96 -6.90 2.49
C PHE A 207 -24.64 -7.84 3.66
N ASP A 208 -24.96 -9.12 3.52
CA ASP A 208 -24.42 -10.17 4.38
C ASP A 208 -23.01 -10.51 3.89
N ILE A 209 -21.99 -10.18 4.68
CA ILE A 209 -20.59 -10.24 4.26
C ILE A 209 -19.91 -11.41 4.96
N ASP A 210 -19.45 -12.37 4.16
CA ASP A 210 -18.56 -13.43 4.58
C ASP A 210 -17.10 -12.98 4.42
N LEU A 211 -16.28 -13.27 5.43
CA LEU A 211 -14.88 -12.84 5.54
C LEU A 211 -14.01 -13.98 6.05
N SER A 212 -12.86 -14.19 5.40
CA SER A 212 -11.76 -15.03 5.91
C SER A 212 -11.28 -14.53 7.28
N THR A 213 -10.97 -15.42 8.21
CA THR A 213 -10.75 -15.09 9.65
C THR A 213 -9.69 -14.03 9.90
N GLN A 214 -8.53 -14.10 9.23
CA GLN A 214 -7.38 -13.23 9.53
C GLN A 214 -7.63 -11.76 9.20
N PHE A 215 -8.24 -11.46 8.04
CA PHE A 215 -8.47 -10.07 7.61
C PHE A 215 -9.78 -9.48 8.09
N ARG A 216 -10.55 -10.20 8.92
CA ARG A 216 -11.82 -9.69 9.48
C ARG A 216 -11.67 -8.32 10.11
N THR A 217 -10.62 -8.10 10.91
CA THR A 217 -10.41 -6.81 11.58
C THR A 217 -10.05 -5.72 10.58
N GLN A 218 -9.14 -6.00 9.64
CA GLN A 218 -8.70 -5.03 8.64
C GLN A 218 -9.83 -4.65 7.68
N VAL A 219 -10.51 -5.63 7.08
CA VAL A 219 -11.60 -5.39 6.14
C VAL A 219 -12.77 -4.73 6.86
N ARG A 220 -13.10 -5.11 8.10
CA ARG A 220 -14.13 -4.39 8.88
C ARG A 220 -13.75 -2.94 9.14
N ALA A 221 -12.49 -2.65 9.44
CA ALA A 221 -12.04 -1.27 9.62
C ALA A 221 -12.15 -0.47 8.31
N GLN A 222 -11.81 -1.06 7.17
CA GLN A 222 -12.01 -0.45 5.86
C GLN A 222 -13.49 -0.20 5.55
N LEU A 223 -14.36 -1.21 5.74
CA LEU A 223 -15.80 -1.08 5.55
C LEU A 223 -16.42 -0.01 6.47
N GLN A 224 -15.94 0.12 7.71
CA GLN A 224 -16.34 1.18 8.63
C GLN A 224 -15.88 2.57 8.15
N ALA A 225 -14.65 2.69 7.66
CA ALA A 225 -14.16 3.92 7.07
C ALA A 225 -14.90 4.31 5.77
N GLN A 226 -15.50 3.33 5.09
CA GLN A 226 -16.19 3.46 3.81
C GLN A 226 -17.72 3.37 3.92
N GLU A 227 -18.30 3.77 5.07
CA GLU A 227 -19.73 3.60 5.33
C GLU A 227 -20.62 4.27 4.26
N GLU A 228 -20.23 5.46 3.77
CA GLU A 228 -20.98 6.18 2.74
C GLU A 228 -20.93 5.46 1.39
N GLN A 229 -19.78 4.90 1.02
CA GLN A 229 -19.61 4.10 -0.19
C GLN A 229 -20.38 2.78 -0.13
N GLU A 230 -20.46 2.15 1.05
CA GLU A 230 -21.27 0.95 1.26
C GLU A 230 -22.78 1.24 1.17
N LYS A 231 -23.24 2.40 1.68
CA LYS A 231 -24.63 2.86 1.48
C LYS A 231 -24.95 3.10 0.01
N ALA A 232 -24.02 3.70 -0.74
CA ALA A 232 -24.17 3.89 -2.18
C ALA A 232 -24.24 2.55 -2.92
N ALA A 233 -23.33 1.63 -2.59
CA ALA A 233 -23.29 0.28 -3.17
C ALA A 233 -24.59 -0.50 -2.93
N MET A 234 -25.23 -0.37 -1.77
CA MET A 234 -26.54 -0.99 -1.52
C MET A 234 -27.64 -0.51 -2.47
N LYS A 235 -27.56 0.73 -2.95
CA LYS A 235 -28.52 1.30 -3.90
C LYS A 235 -28.20 0.88 -5.34
N GLU A 236 -26.91 0.90 -5.69
CA GLU A 236 -26.42 0.64 -7.05
C GLU A 236 -26.42 -0.86 -7.37
N TRP A 237 -26.01 -1.71 -6.43
CA TRP A 237 -25.90 -3.16 -6.59
C TRP A 237 -27.06 -3.91 -5.92
N ARG A 238 -28.24 -3.27 -5.87
CA ARG A 238 -29.44 -3.79 -5.19
C ARG A 238 -29.82 -5.21 -5.59
N ASP A 239 -29.55 -5.58 -6.85
CA ASP A 239 -29.84 -6.91 -7.42
C ASP A 239 -29.00 -8.04 -6.79
N LEU A 240 -27.93 -7.68 -6.06
CA LEU A 240 -27.06 -8.60 -5.32
C LEU A 240 -27.34 -8.57 -3.81
N GLY A 241 -28.24 -7.70 -3.33
CA GLY A 241 -28.50 -7.49 -1.90
C GLY A 241 -29.17 -8.66 -1.17
N ASN A 242 -29.65 -9.64 -1.92
CA ASN A 242 -30.21 -10.91 -1.44
C ASN A 242 -29.22 -12.08 -1.54
N LEU A 243 -27.96 -11.82 -1.90
CA LEU A 243 -26.90 -12.81 -1.98
C LEU A 243 -25.79 -12.49 -0.97
N VAL A 244 -25.18 -13.51 -0.39
CA VAL A 244 -23.98 -13.34 0.45
C VAL A 244 -22.85 -12.77 -0.40
N ARG A 245 -22.21 -11.72 0.11
CA ARG A 245 -21.01 -11.09 -0.46
C ARG A 245 -19.77 -11.68 0.21
N LYS A 246 -18.87 -12.29 -0.56
CA LYS A 246 -17.68 -12.99 -0.04
C LYS A 246 -16.43 -12.13 -0.25
N ASP A 247 -16.14 -11.25 0.70
CA ASP A 247 -15.04 -10.29 0.54
C ASP A 247 -13.68 -10.96 0.85
N VAL A 248 -12.65 -10.53 0.13
CA VAL A 248 -11.28 -11.07 0.23
C VAL A 248 -10.24 -9.98 0.20
N MET A 249 -9.00 -10.32 0.57
CA MET A 249 -7.83 -9.52 0.18
C MET A 249 -7.25 -10.02 -1.15
N PRO A 250 -6.56 -9.19 -1.95
CA PRO A 250 -6.02 -9.63 -3.25
C PRO A 250 -5.10 -10.85 -3.15
N ALA A 251 -4.31 -10.94 -2.08
CA ALA A 251 -3.43 -12.09 -1.84
C ALA A 251 -4.17 -13.43 -1.68
N ASP A 252 -5.46 -13.40 -1.32
CA ASP A 252 -6.30 -14.58 -1.12
C ASP A 252 -6.79 -15.17 -2.45
N VAL A 253 -6.67 -14.42 -3.55
CA VAL A 253 -7.05 -14.89 -4.89
C VAL A 253 -6.07 -15.95 -5.41
N ALA A 254 -4.77 -15.82 -5.09
CA ALA A 254 -3.77 -16.82 -5.48
C ALA A 254 -4.05 -18.22 -4.91
N PRO A 255 -4.31 -18.40 -3.60
CA PRO A 255 -4.71 -19.69 -3.07
C PRO A 255 -6.08 -20.14 -3.58
N LEU A 256 -7.02 -19.24 -3.84
CA LEU A 256 -8.28 -19.62 -4.50
C LEU A 256 -8.05 -20.25 -5.88
N ILE A 257 -7.26 -19.60 -6.74
CA ILE A 257 -6.92 -20.13 -8.07
C ILE A 257 -6.21 -21.48 -7.95
N SER A 258 -5.22 -21.57 -7.04
CA SER A 258 -4.48 -22.82 -6.81
C SER A 258 -5.39 -23.97 -6.36
N ALA A 259 -6.33 -23.68 -5.47
CA ALA A 259 -7.32 -24.65 -5.00
C ALA A 259 -8.36 -25.00 -6.06
N LEU A 260 -8.71 -24.12 -7.00
CA LEU A 260 -9.58 -24.50 -8.13
C LEU A 260 -8.84 -25.42 -9.12
N LEU A 261 -7.54 -25.22 -9.29
CA LEU A 261 -6.68 -26.02 -10.16
C LEU A 261 -6.23 -27.35 -9.54
N GLY A 262 -6.36 -27.50 -8.22
CA GLY A 262 -5.79 -28.64 -7.48
C GLY A 262 -4.26 -28.65 -7.50
N GLN A 263 -3.63 -27.48 -7.47
CA GLN A 263 -2.18 -27.30 -7.52
C GLN A 263 -1.63 -26.79 -6.18
N PRO A 264 -0.31 -26.95 -5.92
CA PRO A 264 0.34 -26.34 -4.77
C PRO A 264 0.12 -24.81 -4.74
N TYR A 265 -0.03 -24.26 -3.54
CA TYR A 265 -0.05 -22.82 -3.34
C TYR A 265 1.32 -22.21 -3.65
N PRO A 266 1.38 -20.98 -4.21
CA PRO A 266 2.65 -20.30 -4.43
C PRO A 266 3.47 -20.24 -3.15
N ARG A 267 4.75 -20.58 -3.24
CA ARG A 267 5.65 -20.77 -2.09
C ARG A 267 5.66 -19.61 -1.11
N ASN A 268 5.68 -18.38 -1.64
CA ASN A 268 5.81 -17.14 -0.88
C ASN A 268 4.44 -16.54 -0.49
N SER A 269 3.34 -17.23 -0.81
CA SER A 269 2.00 -16.73 -0.54
C SER A 269 1.78 -16.53 0.96
N VAL A 270 1.22 -15.37 1.30
CA VAL A 270 0.63 -15.05 2.60
C VAL A 270 -0.90 -15.02 2.52
N GLY A 271 -1.47 -15.42 1.38
CA GLY A 271 -2.90 -15.49 1.14
C GLY A 271 -3.59 -16.58 1.94
N VAL A 272 -4.79 -16.28 2.41
CA VAL A 272 -5.67 -17.23 3.09
C VAL A 272 -6.69 -17.73 2.08
N LEU A 273 -6.80 -19.06 1.90
CA LEU A 273 -7.81 -19.63 1.00
C LEU A 273 -9.22 -19.16 1.41
N PRO A 274 -9.95 -18.39 0.57
CA PRO A 274 -11.31 -17.95 0.87
C PRO A 274 -12.27 -19.12 0.60
N PHE A 275 -12.21 -20.12 1.47
CA PHE A 275 -12.77 -21.45 1.28
C PHE A 275 -14.30 -21.47 1.10
N SER A 276 -15.01 -20.40 1.44
CA SER A 276 -16.43 -20.27 1.17
C SER A 276 -16.77 -20.14 -0.32
N TYR A 277 -15.79 -19.81 -1.17
CA TYR A 277 -15.90 -19.95 -2.62
C TYR A 277 -15.84 -21.40 -3.10
N LEU A 278 -15.37 -22.35 -2.28
CA LEU A 278 -15.33 -23.77 -2.61
C LEU A 278 -16.54 -24.51 -2.04
N ALA A 279 -17.04 -25.48 -2.80
CA ALA A 279 -18.09 -26.38 -2.33
C ALA A 279 -17.64 -27.13 -1.07
N LYS A 280 -18.56 -27.34 -0.12
CA LYS A 280 -18.27 -28.09 1.12
C LYS A 280 -17.92 -29.55 0.81
N GLY A 281 -17.01 -30.13 1.60
CA GLY A 281 -16.64 -31.53 1.53
C GLY A 281 -15.15 -31.76 1.79
N ALA A 282 -14.71 -33.01 1.63
CA ALA A 282 -13.34 -33.44 1.91
C ALA A 282 -12.29 -32.65 1.13
N TYR A 283 -12.55 -32.31 -0.14
CA TYR A 283 -11.61 -31.52 -0.95
C TYR A 283 -11.32 -30.16 -0.33
N ARG A 284 -12.36 -29.44 0.08
CA ARG A 284 -12.23 -28.12 0.70
C ARG A 284 -11.48 -28.20 2.03
N ALA A 285 -11.80 -29.18 2.88
CA ALA A 285 -11.08 -29.40 4.13
C ALA A 285 -9.58 -29.64 3.86
N ASN A 286 -9.24 -30.52 2.90
CA ASN A 286 -7.86 -30.79 2.51
C ASN A 286 -7.14 -29.57 1.94
N ALA A 287 -7.83 -28.78 1.11
CA ALA A 287 -7.29 -27.55 0.54
C ALA A 287 -6.96 -26.52 1.63
N VAL A 288 -7.88 -26.31 2.59
CA VAL A 288 -7.68 -25.39 3.73
C VAL A 288 -6.52 -25.87 4.61
N THR A 289 -6.45 -27.17 4.93
CA THR A 289 -5.33 -27.73 5.69
C THR A 289 -4.00 -27.57 4.97
N SER A 290 -3.96 -27.74 3.65
CA SER A 290 -2.75 -27.56 2.85
C SER A 290 -2.28 -26.09 2.86
N ASN A 291 -3.20 -25.13 2.84
CA ASN A 291 -2.87 -23.70 2.96
C ASN A 291 -2.33 -23.39 4.36
N ALA A 292 -2.94 -23.95 5.40
CA ALA A 292 -2.46 -23.82 6.78
C ALA A 292 -1.06 -24.40 6.97
N GLN A 293 -0.76 -25.55 6.38
CA GLN A 293 0.57 -26.17 6.43
C GLN A 293 1.63 -25.32 5.71
N GLN A 294 1.31 -24.78 4.52
CA GLN A 294 2.23 -23.90 3.80
C GLN A 294 2.57 -22.64 4.62
N LEU A 295 1.56 -21.99 5.21
CA LEU A 295 1.77 -20.82 6.07
C LEU A 295 2.50 -21.15 7.38
N TYR A 296 2.27 -22.33 7.96
CA TYR A 296 3.02 -22.82 9.10
C TYR A 296 4.51 -22.97 8.79
N LEU A 297 4.86 -23.59 7.65
CA LEU A 297 6.25 -23.72 7.23
C LEU A 297 6.90 -22.35 6.96
N HIS A 298 6.15 -21.41 6.40
CA HIS A 298 6.61 -20.05 6.20
C HIS A 298 6.92 -19.35 7.54
N ALA A 299 5.99 -19.40 8.50
CA ALA A 299 6.19 -18.83 9.83
C ALA A 299 7.38 -19.47 10.58
N LEU A 300 7.51 -20.80 10.49
CA LEU A 300 8.61 -21.54 11.09
C LEU A 300 9.97 -21.13 10.49
N GLN A 301 10.06 -21.02 9.16
CA GLN A 301 11.29 -20.59 8.48
C GLN A 301 11.68 -19.17 8.91
N LYS A 302 10.69 -18.26 9.03
CA LYS A 302 10.94 -16.87 9.44
C LYS A 302 11.41 -16.76 10.90
N GLU A 303 10.85 -17.59 11.77
CA GLU A 303 11.30 -17.70 13.16
C GLU A 303 12.77 -18.15 13.22
N GLN A 304 13.10 -19.23 12.51
CA GLN A 304 14.45 -19.80 12.48
C GLN A 304 15.48 -18.81 11.93
N GLU A 305 15.15 -18.12 10.83
CA GLU A 305 15.99 -17.07 10.26
C GLU A 305 16.26 -15.97 11.31
N THR A 306 15.21 -15.47 11.96
CA THR A 306 15.32 -14.41 12.96
C THR A 306 16.10 -14.86 14.19
N GLN A 307 15.89 -16.09 14.65
CA GLN A 307 16.64 -16.69 15.75
C GLN A 307 18.13 -16.84 15.42
N SER A 308 18.45 -17.26 14.18
CA SER A 308 19.85 -17.48 13.77
C SER A 308 20.67 -16.19 13.68
N ARG A 309 20.03 -15.07 13.34
CA ARG A 309 20.69 -13.75 13.23
C ARG A 309 20.75 -13.01 14.57
N THR A 310 19.77 -13.19 15.45
CA THR A 310 19.67 -12.43 16.72
C THR A 310 20.74 -12.89 17.72
N LEU A 311 21.73 -12.03 17.99
CA LEU A 311 22.88 -12.38 18.84
C LEU A 311 22.58 -12.38 20.35
N LEU A 312 21.82 -11.40 20.82
CA LEU A 312 21.69 -11.14 22.27
C LEU A 312 20.52 -11.90 22.88
N ARG A 313 19.29 -11.50 22.51
CA ARG A 313 18.07 -12.05 23.11
C ARG A 313 17.01 -12.23 22.05
N PHE A 314 16.94 -13.45 21.55
CA PHE A 314 15.81 -13.88 20.76
C PHE A 314 14.56 -14.04 21.64
N VAL A 315 13.43 -13.51 21.18
CA VAL A 315 12.13 -13.60 21.83
C VAL A 315 11.17 -14.23 20.82
N PRO A 316 10.69 -15.46 21.06
CA PRO A 316 9.73 -16.09 20.17
C PRO A 316 8.34 -15.45 20.32
N TYR A 317 7.50 -15.61 19.30
CA TYR A 317 6.10 -15.24 19.41
C TYR A 317 5.35 -16.27 20.28
N GLY A 318 4.82 -15.83 21.42
CA GLY A 318 4.24 -16.71 22.44
C GLY A 318 3.18 -17.69 21.91
N PRO A 319 2.13 -17.21 21.19
CA PRO A 319 1.12 -18.10 20.61
C PRO A 319 1.70 -19.16 19.66
N PHE A 320 2.70 -18.81 18.85
CA PHE A 320 3.35 -19.76 17.96
C PHE A 320 4.11 -20.85 18.74
N ARG A 321 4.91 -20.45 19.73
CA ARG A 321 5.68 -21.39 20.54
C ARG A 321 4.81 -22.32 21.38
N ASP A 322 3.77 -21.78 22.01
CA ASP A 322 3.04 -22.48 23.08
C ASP A 322 1.74 -23.16 22.61
N HIS A 323 1.07 -22.62 21.59
CA HIS A 323 -0.25 -23.10 21.13
C HIS A 323 -0.18 -23.93 19.86
N VAL A 324 0.64 -23.53 18.87
CA VAL A 324 0.72 -24.23 17.57
C VAL A 324 1.09 -25.71 17.71
N PRO A 325 2.02 -26.16 18.58
CA PRO A 325 2.30 -27.59 18.72
C PRO A 325 1.07 -28.41 19.15
N LYS A 326 0.21 -27.86 20.01
CA LYS A 326 -1.03 -28.52 20.44
C LYS A 326 -2.06 -28.50 19.32
N LEU A 327 -2.18 -27.37 18.63
CA LEU A 327 -3.11 -27.19 17.53
C LEU A 327 -2.78 -28.13 16.35
N LEU A 328 -1.49 -28.32 16.03
CA LEU A 328 -1.04 -29.28 15.03
C LEU A 328 -1.42 -30.72 15.38
N GLN A 329 -1.32 -31.09 16.66
CA GLN A 329 -1.77 -32.42 17.12
C GLN A 329 -3.29 -32.57 16.97
N GLN A 330 -4.06 -31.58 17.42
CA GLN A 330 -5.53 -31.59 17.28
C GLN A 330 -5.96 -31.63 15.81
N LEU A 331 -5.28 -30.88 14.95
CA LEU A 331 -5.53 -30.87 13.51
C LEU A 331 -5.20 -32.23 12.89
N ALA A 332 -4.09 -32.86 13.27
CA ALA A 332 -3.74 -34.20 12.79
C ALA A 332 -4.77 -35.26 13.20
N ASP A 333 -5.26 -35.20 14.44
CA ASP A 333 -6.29 -36.12 14.95
C ASP A 333 -7.64 -35.90 14.24
N ALA A 334 -8.07 -34.64 14.07
CA ALA A 334 -9.30 -34.29 13.36
C ALA A 334 -9.23 -34.66 11.87
N TYR A 335 -8.08 -34.41 11.23
CA TYR A 335 -7.84 -34.79 9.85
C TYR A 335 -7.91 -36.31 9.68
N GLY A 336 -7.25 -37.07 10.56
CA GLY A 336 -7.32 -38.53 10.59
C GLY A 336 -8.76 -39.05 10.71
N ALA A 337 -9.58 -38.44 11.58
CA ALA A 337 -11.00 -38.78 11.70
C ALA A 337 -11.80 -38.44 10.42
N SER A 338 -11.55 -37.27 9.81
CA SER A 338 -12.24 -36.85 8.57
C SER A 338 -11.99 -37.78 7.38
N THR A 339 -10.81 -38.42 7.33
CA THR A 339 -10.48 -39.39 6.26
C THR A 339 -11.16 -40.75 6.41
N GLN A 340 -11.68 -41.08 7.60
CA GLN A 340 -12.36 -42.36 7.82
C GLN A 340 -13.80 -42.36 7.31
N ASN A 341 -14.43 -41.18 7.23
CA ASN A 341 -15.79 -41.02 6.73
C ASN A 341 -15.90 -39.72 5.93
N GLU A 342 -15.75 -39.81 4.60
CA GLU A 342 -15.79 -38.65 3.71
C GLU A 342 -17.16 -37.93 3.71
N GLU A 343 -18.23 -38.59 4.13
CA GLU A 343 -19.58 -38.00 4.23
C GLU A 343 -19.83 -37.24 5.54
N ASP A 344 -18.90 -37.29 6.51
CA ASP A 344 -19.04 -36.58 7.78
C ASP A 344 -18.73 -35.08 7.63
N SER A 345 -19.77 -34.31 7.29
CA SER A 345 -19.67 -32.84 7.18
C SER A 345 -19.20 -32.17 8.48
N GLY A 346 -19.45 -32.77 9.65
CA GLY A 346 -19.03 -32.20 10.94
C GLY A 346 -17.52 -32.33 11.15
N ALA A 347 -16.94 -33.47 10.75
CA ALA A 347 -15.50 -33.69 10.78
C ALA A 347 -14.74 -32.72 9.86
N HIS A 348 -15.25 -32.48 8.64
CA HIS A 348 -14.67 -31.52 7.70
C HIS A 348 -14.71 -30.09 8.25
N GLU A 349 -15.83 -29.68 8.85
CA GLU A 349 -15.95 -28.36 9.47
C GLU A 349 -14.97 -28.17 10.64
N GLN A 350 -14.74 -29.21 11.44
CA GLN A 350 -13.74 -29.15 12.51
C GLN A 350 -12.32 -28.96 11.97
N VAL A 351 -11.96 -29.66 10.89
CA VAL A 351 -10.66 -29.49 10.20
C VAL A 351 -10.51 -28.08 9.65
N GLU A 352 -11.56 -27.52 9.04
CA GLU A 352 -11.57 -26.15 8.55
C GLU A 352 -11.31 -25.15 9.68
N VAL A 353 -12.02 -25.27 10.82
CA VAL A 353 -11.87 -24.37 11.97
C VAL A 353 -10.45 -24.40 12.55
N LEU A 354 -9.92 -25.60 12.81
CA LEU A 354 -8.56 -25.75 13.36
C LEU A 354 -7.49 -25.24 12.39
N SER A 355 -7.69 -25.44 11.08
CA SER A 355 -6.78 -24.92 10.05
C SER A 355 -6.81 -23.40 10.00
N GLN A 356 -7.99 -22.77 10.13
CA GLN A 356 -8.12 -21.31 10.16
C GLN A 356 -7.47 -20.70 11.43
N GLU A 357 -7.60 -21.35 12.58
CA GLU A 357 -6.90 -20.94 13.81
C GLU A 357 -5.38 -21.01 13.65
N LEU A 358 -4.88 -22.06 12.98
CA LEU A 358 -3.45 -22.21 12.70
C LEU A 358 -2.95 -21.09 11.78
N ILE A 359 -3.70 -20.81 10.71
CA ILE A 359 -3.41 -19.74 9.75
C ILE A 359 -3.31 -18.38 10.47
N GLU A 360 -4.27 -18.07 11.36
CA GLU A 360 -4.30 -16.81 12.11
C GLU A 360 -3.03 -16.62 12.94
N ILE A 361 -2.61 -17.66 13.67
CA ILE A 361 -1.38 -17.60 14.48
C ILE A 361 -0.14 -17.52 13.60
N CYS A 362 -0.06 -18.28 12.49
CA CYS A 362 1.09 -18.26 11.60
C CYS A 362 1.29 -16.89 10.95
N LEU A 363 0.21 -16.23 10.53
CA LEU A 363 0.31 -14.91 9.91
C LEU A 363 0.63 -13.82 10.95
N ALA A 364 0.09 -13.90 12.17
CA ALA A 364 0.52 -13.03 13.27
C ALA A 364 2.01 -13.23 13.62
N THR A 365 2.51 -14.46 13.47
CA THR A 365 3.94 -14.79 13.66
C THR A 365 4.81 -14.16 12.58
N LEU A 366 4.38 -14.23 11.32
CA LEU A 366 5.05 -13.57 10.21
C LEU A 366 5.11 -12.05 10.40
N GLU A 367 3.99 -11.42 10.79
CA GLU A 367 3.96 -9.98 11.09
C GLU A 367 4.88 -9.62 12.26
N TYR A 368 4.86 -10.42 13.34
CA TYR A 368 5.74 -10.22 14.50
C TYR A 368 7.21 -10.22 14.10
N PHE A 369 7.66 -11.20 13.30
CA PHE A 369 9.05 -11.28 12.88
C PHE A 369 9.43 -10.28 11.79
N GLN A 370 8.48 -9.83 10.97
CA GLN A 370 8.69 -8.74 10.02
C GLN A 370 8.90 -7.40 10.75
N ARG A 371 8.25 -7.20 11.90
CA ARG A 371 8.39 -6.01 12.77
C ARG A 371 9.32 -6.25 13.96
N TYR A 372 10.15 -7.30 13.93
CA TYR A 372 10.97 -7.68 15.08
C TYR A 372 11.93 -6.57 15.52
N ASP A 373 12.55 -5.90 14.54
CA ASP A 373 13.54 -4.85 14.78
C ASP A 373 12.90 -3.44 14.90
N TRP A 374 11.56 -3.32 14.82
CA TRP A 374 10.91 -2.01 14.70
C TRP A 374 11.20 -1.12 15.92
N PHE A 375 11.21 -1.69 17.14
CA PHE A 375 11.45 -0.92 18.35
C PHE A 375 12.89 -0.42 18.42
N PHE A 376 13.84 -1.25 17.98
CA PHE A 376 15.24 -0.86 17.86
C PHE A 376 15.41 0.29 16.86
N LEU A 377 14.88 0.14 15.65
CA LEU A 377 14.96 1.17 14.61
C LEU A 377 14.25 2.46 15.03
N LEU A 378 13.05 2.36 15.59
CA LEU A 378 12.32 3.51 16.11
C LEU A 378 13.13 4.22 17.19
N GLY A 379 13.73 3.48 18.12
CA GLY A 379 14.60 4.03 19.15
C GLY A 379 15.80 4.78 18.56
N VAL A 380 16.49 4.18 17.59
CA VAL A 380 17.63 4.78 16.88
C VAL A 380 17.23 6.08 16.18
N VAL A 381 16.11 6.08 15.45
CA VAL A 381 15.60 7.25 14.72
C VAL A 381 15.16 8.36 15.68
N VAL A 382 14.42 8.03 16.73
CA VAL A 382 13.97 9.00 17.75
C VAL A 382 15.16 9.63 18.46
N LEU A 383 16.15 8.84 18.87
CA LEU A 383 17.39 9.35 19.47
C LEU A 383 18.17 10.23 18.49
N GLY A 384 18.17 9.88 17.21
CA GLY A 384 18.77 10.70 16.14
C GLY A 384 18.09 12.07 16.05
N TYR A 385 16.76 12.12 15.99
CA TYR A 385 16.02 13.39 15.96
C TYR A 385 16.19 14.22 17.22
N VAL A 386 16.13 13.59 18.41
CA VAL A 386 16.37 14.29 19.69
C VAL A 386 17.79 14.87 19.71
N GLY A 387 18.79 14.09 19.32
CA GLY A 387 20.17 14.55 19.20
C GLY A 387 20.32 15.72 18.23
N TRP A 388 19.66 15.65 17.07
CA TRP A 388 19.66 16.75 16.09
C TRP A 388 19.03 18.03 16.64
N MET A 389 17.89 17.92 17.34
CA MET A 389 17.25 19.08 17.99
C MET A 389 18.18 19.74 19.01
N ILE A 390 18.95 18.94 19.76
CA ILE A 390 19.94 19.45 20.71
C ILE A 390 21.07 20.18 19.97
N VAL A 391 21.59 19.61 18.88
CA VAL A 391 22.61 20.26 18.02
C VAL A 391 22.10 21.62 17.55
N VAL A 392 20.90 21.67 16.95
CA VAL A 392 20.28 22.91 16.47
C VAL A 392 20.08 23.90 17.62
N GLY A 393 19.67 23.43 18.79
CA GLY A 393 19.56 24.25 20.00
C GLY A 393 20.89 24.90 20.40
N VAL A 394 21.99 24.13 20.37
CA VAL A 394 23.33 24.67 20.64
C VAL A 394 23.77 25.66 19.56
N VAL A 395 23.52 25.37 18.28
CA VAL A 395 23.80 26.30 17.16
C VAL A 395 23.07 27.61 17.34
N TYR A 396 21.78 27.55 17.71
CA TYR A 396 20.95 28.73 17.90
C TYR A 396 21.40 29.60 19.08
N LEU A 397 21.82 28.96 20.17
CA LEU A 397 22.26 29.66 21.39
C LEU A 397 23.70 30.18 21.29
N HIS A 398 24.56 29.51 20.53
CA HIS A 398 25.98 29.83 20.39
C HIS A 398 26.42 29.96 18.91
N PRO A 399 25.76 30.83 18.11
CA PRO A 399 25.96 30.86 16.64
C PRO A 399 27.34 31.35 16.23
N ARG A 400 28.04 32.10 17.09
CA ARG A 400 29.40 32.61 16.83
C ARG A 400 30.49 31.61 17.15
N ASP A 401 30.22 30.69 18.07
CA ASP A 401 31.20 29.72 18.56
C ASP A 401 31.06 28.37 17.83
N PHE A 402 29.85 28.04 17.38
CA PHE A 402 29.57 26.78 16.72
C PHE A 402 30.43 26.56 15.47
N SER A 403 31.00 25.36 15.38
CA SER A 403 31.63 24.85 14.17
C SER A 403 31.07 23.49 13.84
N VAL A 404 30.78 23.22 12.56
CA VAL A 404 30.30 21.90 12.10
C VAL A 404 31.29 20.78 12.48
N LYS A 405 32.57 21.09 12.62
CA LYS A 405 33.60 20.14 13.08
C LYS A 405 33.32 19.58 14.47
N TRP A 406 32.58 20.30 15.32
CA TRP A 406 32.22 19.84 16.66
C TRP A 406 31.38 18.55 16.66
N LEU A 407 30.74 18.22 15.54
CA LEU A 407 30.04 16.94 15.37
C LEU A 407 30.98 15.73 15.41
N LEU A 408 32.24 15.90 14.98
CA LEU A 408 33.20 14.80 14.83
C LEU A 408 34.44 14.96 15.75
N ASP A 409 34.75 16.20 16.13
CA ASP A 409 35.96 16.56 16.88
C ASP A 409 35.65 17.04 18.30
N VAL A 410 36.56 16.76 19.23
CA VAL A 410 36.58 17.41 20.55
C VAL A 410 37.01 18.86 20.36
N ASN A 411 36.09 19.81 20.59
CA ASN A 411 36.30 21.26 20.46
C ASN A 411 36.87 21.72 19.09
N GLY A 412 36.66 20.93 18.02
CA GLY A 412 37.10 21.28 16.66
C GLY A 412 38.60 21.14 16.38
N LYS A 413 39.36 20.38 17.19
CA LYS A 413 40.82 20.24 17.05
C LYS A 413 41.32 18.81 16.81
N GLN A 414 40.66 17.80 17.38
CA GLN A 414 41.05 16.40 17.26
C GLN A 414 39.81 15.51 17.20
N MET A 415 39.87 14.47 16.37
CA MET A 415 38.80 13.48 16.22
C MET A 415 38.46 12.83 17.57
N ASP A 416 37.17 12.74 17.90
CA ASP A 416 36.74 12.16 19.17
C ASP A 416 36.92 10.63 19.15
N MET A 417 37.91 10.13 19.91
CA MET A 417 38.16 8.69 20.02
C MET A 417 36.96 7.91 20.59
N LYS A 418 36.11 8.52 21.43
CA LYS A 418 34.88 7.89 21.93
C LYS A 418 33.91 7.64 20.78
N LEU A 419 33.74 8.61 19.88
CA LEU A 419 32.90 8.47 18.71
C LEU A 419 33.39 7.32 17.82
N VAL A 420 34.69 7.27 17.55
CA VAL A 420 35.30 6.19 16.74
C VAL A 420 35.08 4.83 17.38
N VAL A 421 35.33 4.69 18.69
CA VAL A 421 35.15 3.42 19.41
C VAL A 421 33.69 2.97 19.41
N VAL A 422 32.74 3.88 19.65
CA VAL A 422 31.31 3.54 19.70
C VAL A 422 30.76 3.21 18.31
N ILE A 423 31.15 3.95 17.26
CA ILE A 423 30.79 3.61 15.87
C ILE A 423 31.37 2.25 15.50
N PHE A 424 32.64 1.99 15.79
CA PHE A 424 33.28 0.71 15.51
C PHE A 424 32.57 -0.45 16.22
N ALA A 425 32.29 -0.30 17.52
CA ALA A 425 31.56 -1.32 18.29
C ALA A 425 30.15 -1.58 17.73
N ALA A 426 29.41 -0.52 17.38
CA ALA A 426 28.09 -0.64 16.79
C ALA A 426 28.13 -1.31 15.42
N PHE A 427 29.11 -0.98 14.57
CA PHE A 427 29.26 -1.59 13.25
C PHE A 427 29.67 -3.06 13.36
N VAL A 428 30.57 -3.41 14.28
CA VAL A 428 30.90 -4.82 14.57
C VAL A 428 29.65 -5.59 15.01
N TYR A 429 28.84 -5.00 15.90
CA TYR A 429 27.56 -5.61 16.31
C TYR A 429 26.62 -5.87 15.12
N LEU A 430 26.41 -4.87 14.26
CA LEU A 430 25.55 -5.01 13.07
C LEU A 430 26.09 -6.03 12.06
N VAL A 431 27.42 -6.14 11.92
CA VAL A 431 28.05 -7.16 11.04
C VAL A 431 27.81 -8.56 11.60
N LEU A 432 28.02 -8.75 12.90
CA LEU A 432 27.81 -10.05 13.55
C LEU A 432 26.34 -10.47 13.52
N GLU A 433 25.40 -9.51 13.58
CA GLU A 433 23.95 -9.76 13.48
C GLU A 433 23.47 -9.90 12.03
N GLY A 434 24.35 -9.71 11.03
CA GLY A 434 23.97 -9.76 9.61
C GLY A 434 22.94 -8.71 9.21
N SER A 435 22.94 -7.54 9.87
CA SER A 435 21.93 -6.51 9.66
C SER A 435 22.00 -5.88 8.26
N PRO A 436 20.86 -5.38 7.71
CA PRO A 436 20.84 -4.65 6.44
C PRO A 436 21.78 -3.44 6.44
N THR A 437 22.34 -3.10 5.29
CA THR A 437 23.26 -1.96 5.14
C THR A 437 22.65 -0.61 5.54
N THR A 438 21.33 -0.47 5.44
CA THR A 438 20.60 0.72 5.88
C THR A 438 20.67 0.94 7.39
N TYR A 439 20.81 -0.11 8.21
CA TYR A 439 20.91 0.01 9.67
C TYR A 439 22.17 0.76 10.09
N TYR A 440 23.27 0.59 9.36
CA TYR A 440 24.54 1.29 9.59
C TYR A 440 24.37 2.81 9.43
N LEU A 441 23.58 3.23 8.43
CA LEU A 441 23.23 4.64 8.23
C LEU A 441 22.38 5.16 9.39
N TYR A 442 21.35 4.41 9.79
CA TYR A 442 20.47 4.84 10.89
C TYR A 442 21.21 4.99 12.21
N VAL A 443 22.07 4.03 12.57
CA VAL A 443 22.80 4.04 13.85
C VAL A 443 23.86 5.16 13.91
N LEU A 444 24.41 5.60 12.78
CA LEU A 444 25.40 6.67 12.75
C LEU A 444 24.87 7.98 13.37
N PHE A 445 23.61 8.34 13.08
CA PHE A 445 23.00 9.60 13.48
C PHE A 445 22.95 9.80 15.01
N PRO A 446 22.30 8.91 15.80
CA PRO A 446 22.26 9.07 17.25
C PRO A 446 23.64 8.94 17.89
N LEU A 447 24.60 8.22 17.29
CA LEU A 447 25.96 8.13 17.83
C LEU A 447 26.72 9.45 17.70
N VAL A 448 26.71 10.05 16.50
CA VAL A 448 27.34 11.35 16.24
C VAL A 448 26.71 12.42 17.12
N PHE A 449 25.38 12.53 17.11
CA PHE A 449 24.69 13.56 17.89
C PHE A 449 24.71 13.29 19.39
N GLY A 450 24.73 12.03 19.81
CA GLY A 450 24.85 11.63 21.21
C GLY A 450 26.21 12.00 21.79
N VAL A 451 27.31 11.72 21.06
CA VAL A 451 28.65 12.14 21.50
C VAL A 451 28.81 13.66 21.46
N PHE A 452 28.27 14.34 20.44
CA PHE A 452 28.19 15.80 20.43
C PHE A 452 27.49 16.34 21.69
N THR A 453 26.32 15.79 22.01
CA THR A 453 25.52 16.17 23.18
C THR A 453 26.29 15.95 24.47
N TRP A 454 27.00 14.83 24.58
CA TRP A 454 27.84 14.53 25.75
C TRP A 454 28.97 15.55 25.92
N ASN A 455 29.68 15.87 24.84
CA ASN A 455 30.80 16.82 24.88
C ASN A 455 30.36 18.25 25.19
N HIS A 456 29.15 18.64 24.76
CA HIS A 456 28.62 19.99 24.93
C HIS A 456 27.53 20.08 26.02
N ALA A 457 27.40 19.04 26.87
CA ALA A 457 26.44 19.00 27.97
C ALA A 457 26.51 20.24 28.86
N GLY A 458 27.72 20.79 29.07
CA GLY A 458 27.92 22.02 29.82
C GLY A 458 27.20 23.24 29.22
N LEU A 459 27.23 23.42 27.89
CA LEU A 459 26.53 24.52 27.20
C LEU A 459 25.01 24.35 27.32
N ILE A 460 24.53 23.11 27.20
CA ILE A 460 23.12 22.76 27.32
C ILE A 460 22.62 23.04 28.74
N ILE A 461 23.39 22.63 29.77
CA ILE A 461 23.07 22.89 31.17
C ILE A 461 23.09 24.39 31.48
N GLN A 462 24.03 25.15 30.91
CA GLN A 462 24.06 26.61 31.07
C GLN A 462 22.82 27.27 30.46
N ALA A 463 22.42 26.87 29.25
CA ALA A 463 21.22 27.35 28.60
C ALA A 463 19.96 27.05 29.42
N TRP A 464 19.85 25.81 29.94
CA TRP A 464 18.77 25.39 30.82
C TRP A 464 18.71 26.24 32.10
N ASN A 465 19.86 26.43 32.76
CA ASN A 465 19.96 27.20 33.99
C ASN A 465 19.71 28.70 33.78
N TYR A 466 20.08 29.27 32.63
CA TYR A 466 19.76 30.65 32.26
C TYR A 466 18.24 30.84 32.12
N GLY A 467 17.56 29.92 31.42
CA GLY A 467 16.10 29.91 31.36
C GLY A 467 15.45 29.70 32.73
N ALA A 468 16.01 28.86 33.59
CA ALA A 468 15.47 28.59 34.93
C ALA A 468 15.69 29.72 35.95
N ARG A 469 16.70 30.59 35.77
CA ARG A 469 16.99 31.72 36.67
C ARG A 469 15.98 32.87 36.56
N ASP A 470 15.30 33.02 35.43
CA ASP A 470 14.28 34.06 35.21
C ASP A 470 12.88 33.66 35.74
N ASN A 471 12.84 32.71 36.69
CA ASN A 471 11.61 32.14 37.28
C ASN A 471 11.03 33.04 38.38
N THR A 472 10.28 34.06 37.98
CA THR A 472 9.16 34.55 38.82
C THR A 472 7.95 33.64 38.60
N PRO A 473 7.05 33.42 39.59
CA PRO A 473 5.88 32.52 39.42
C PRO A 473 4.92 32.97 38.30
N LYS A 474 4.95 34.24 37.89
CA LYS A 474 4.22 34.76 36.71
C LYS A 474 4.90 34.41 35.37
N SER A 475 6.21 34.18 35.36
CA SER A 475 7.03 33.80 34.18
C SER A 475 6.95 32.29 33.90
N SER A 476 6.83 31.46 34.94
CA SER A 476 6.70 30.01 34.79
C SER A 476 5.37 29.59 34.14
N TRP A 477 4.24 30.16 34.58
CA TRP A 477 2.93 29.88 33.96
C TRP A 477 2.89 30.25 32.47
N LYS A 478 3.49 31.39 32.08
CA LYS A 478 3.56 31.80 30.67
C LYS A 478 4.33 30.80 29.82
N ARG A 479 5.47 30.30 30.31
CA ARG A 479 6.27 29.27 29.61
C ARG A 479 5.54 27.94 29.47
N TRP A 480 4.86 27.49 30.53
CA TRP A 480 4.01 26.29 30.43
C TRP A 480 2.85 26.48 29.47
N ALA A 481 2.22 27.65 29.45
CA ALA A 481 1.16 27.98 28.50
C ALA A 481 1.69 28.04 27.05
N GLU A 482 2.88 28.58 26.82
CA GLU A 482 3.53 28.60 25.51
C GLU A 482 3.91 27.19 25.04
N MET A 483 4.48 26.35 25.90
CA MET A 483 4.76 24.94 25.55
C MET A 483 3.47 24.17 25.27
N ALA A 484 2.42 24.36 26.08
CA ALA A 484 1.12 23.75 25.84
C ALA A 484 0.52 24.22 24.51
N LEU A 485 0.68 25.49 24.15
CA LEU A 485 0.24 26.04 22.87
C LEU A 485 1.01 25.44 21.70
N ILE A 486 2.34 25.29 21.81
CA ILE A 486 3.17 24.65 20.78
C ILE A 486 2.73 23.20 20.57
N LEU A 487 2.55 22.44 21.65
CA LEU A 487 2.08 21.05 21.57
C LEU A 487 0.69 20.98 20.95
N LEU A 488 -0.23 21.88 21.34
CA LEU A 488 -1.56 21.97 20.73
C LEU A 488 -1.47 22.29 19.23
N CYS A 489 -0.61 23.22 18.80
CA CYS A 489 -0.41 23.52 17.40
C CYS A 489 0.16 22.34 16.61
N LEU A 490 1.14 21.63 17.17
CA LEU A 490 1.71 20.43 16.54
C LEU A 490 0.64 19.34 16.41
N GLU A 491 -0.17 19.12 17.44
CA GLU A 491 -1.26 18.16 17.42
C GLU A 491 -2.34 18.54 16.39
N LEU A 492 -2.72 19.82 16.31
CA LEU A 492 -3.64 20.32 15.30
C LEU A 492 -3.08 20.19 13.88
N VAL A 493 -1.76 20.29 13.68
CA VAL A 493 -1.13 20.00 12.38
C VAL A 493 -1.27 18.52 12.04
N VAL A 494 -1.08 17.62 13.00
CA VAL A 494 -1.30 16.17 12.81
C VAL A 494 -2.75 15.90 12.42
N PHE A 495 -3.72 16.40 13.18
CA PHE A 495 -5.13 16.28 12.81
C PHE A 495 -5.48 16.96 11.49
N GLY A 496 -4.74 18.02 11.11
CA GLY A 496 -4.89 18.69 9.83
C GLY A 496 -4.63 17.78 8.63
N TYR A 497 -3.74 16.79 8.76
CA TYR A 497 -3.54 15.80 7.71
C TYR A 497 -4.75 14.87 7.52
N GLU A 498 -5.56 14.64 8.55
CA GLU A 498 -6.83 13.89 8.45
C GLU A 498 -8.01 14.78 8.01
N ARG A 499 -8.03 16.01 8.53
CA ARG A 499 -9.11 17.00 8.37
C ARG A 499 -8.50 18.33 7.97
N ARG A 500 -8.32 18.52 6.66
CA ARG A 500 -7.68 19.72 6.09
C ARG A 500 -8.28 21.03 6.59
N GLU A 501 -9.56 21.07 6.94
CA GLU A 501 -10.26 22.23 7.50
C GLU A 501 -9.56 22.81 8.75
N ILE A 502 -8.83 21.96 9.49
CA ILE A 502 -8.06 22.37 10.66
C ILE A 502 -6.89 23.28 10.27
N PHE A 503 -6.27 23.08 9.11
CA PHE A 503 -5.28 24.03 8.58
C PHE A 503 -5.89 25.41 8.36
N GLY A 504 -7.17 25.48 7.93
CA GLY A 504 -7.91 26.74 7.79
C GLY A 504 -8.04 27.47 9.13
N VAL A 505 -8.35 26.75 10.19
CA VAL A 505 -8.38 27.30 11.57
C VAL A 505 -7.00 27.78 12.01
N LEU A 506 -5.95 26.97 11.79
CA LEU A 506 -4.58 27.31 12.17
C LEU A 506 -4.08 28.58 11.47
N PHE A 507 -4.28 28.70 10.16
CA PHE A 507 -3.91 29.90 9.42
C PHE A 507 -4.74 31.12 9.87
N SER A 508 -6.02 30.94 10.18
CA SER A 508 -6.86 32.02 10.72
C SER A 508 -6.37 32.51 12.09
N LEU A 509 -5.89 31.60 12.96
CA LEU A 509 -5.27 31.96 14.24
C LEU A 509 -3.92 32.66 14.04
N LEU A 510 -3.12 32.21 13.06
CA LEU A 510 -1.83 32.84 12.73
C LEU A 510 -2.01 34.28 12.22
N ALA A 511 -3.11 34.55 11.51
CA ALA A 511 -3.46 35.86 10.97
C ALA A 511 -3.57 36.95 12.04
N ILE A 512 -3.85 36.58 13.30
CA ILE A 512 -3.96 37.50 14.44
C ILE A 512 -2.59 38.12 14.78
N ARG A 513 -1.48 37.43 14.47
CA ARG A 513 -0.13 37.81 14.90
C ARG A 513 0.75 38.30 13.76
N CYS A 514 0.72 37.63 12.60
CA CYS A 514 1.61 37.94 11.47
C CYS A 514 0.93 37.62 10.12
N TRP A 515 1.30 38.38 9.08
CA TRP A 515 0.89 38.16 7.68
C TRP A 515 -0.62 37.98 7.50
N THR A 516 -1.41 38.83 8.18
CA THR A 516 -2.87 38.71 8.31
C THR A 516 -3.57 38.45 6.99
N ILE A 517 -3.26 39.22 5.94
CA ILE A 517 -3.91 39.06 4.62
C ILE A 517 -3.55 37.71 4.00
N SER A 518 -2.27 37.34 3.98
CA SER A 518 -1.81 36.06 3.41
C SER A 518 -2.38 34.86 4.16
N CYS A 519 -2.39 34.92 5.49
CA CYS A 519 -2.95 33.87 6.34
C CYS A 519 -4.48 33.72 6.17
N LEU A 520 -5.21 34.83 6.03
CA LEU A 520 -6.66 34.79 5.76
C LEU A 520 -7.00 34.30 4.34
N LEU A 521 -6.13 34.57 3.35
CA LEU A 521 -6.31 34.03 2.00
C LEU A 521 -6.02 32.53 1.95
N ILE A 522 -4.93 32.09 2.60
CA ILE A 522 -4.55 30.67 2.66
C ILE A 522 -5.56 29.88 3.51
N SER A 523 -6.17 30.49 4.54
CA SER A 523 -7.14 29.78 5.38
C SER A 523 -8.40 29.34 4.65
N VAL A 524 -8.72 29.92 3.49
CA VAL A 524 -9.85 29.51 2.65
C VAL A 524 -9.57 28.21 1.92
N PHE A 525 -8.32 27.98 1.49
CA PHE A 525 -7.94 26.86 0.62
C PHE A 525 -8.34 25.49 1.17
N PRO A 526 -8.14 25.17 2.46
CA PRO A 526 -8.51 23.85 2.98
C PRO A 526 -10.02 23.58 3.02
N TYR A 527 -10.87 24.61 2.91
CA TYR A 527 -12.32 24.44 2.82
C TYR A 527 -12.83 24.26 1.38
N LEU A 528 -12.00 24.53 0.36
CA LEU A 528 -12.36 24.33 -1.04
C LEU A 528 -12.32 22.85 -1.40
N PRO A 529 -13.23 22.30 -2.23
CA PRO A 529 -13.20 20.89 -2.64
C PRO A 529 -11.82 20.43 -3.13
N SER A 530 -11.37 19.23 -2.72
CA SER A 530 -10.12 18.61 -3.20
C SER A 530 -10.25 18.02 -4.62
N GLU A 531 -11.49 17.83 -5.07
CA GLU A 531 -11.86 17.40 -6.41
C GLU A 531 -12.24 18.63 -7.22
N TYR A 532 -11.27 19.13 -7.97
CA TYR A 532 -11.52 20.16 -8.96
C TYR A 532 -12.00 19.48 -10.24
N GLY A 533 -13.17 19.87 -10.74
CA GLY A 533 -13.39 19.88 -12.19
C GLY A 533 -12.43 20.88 -12.85
N GLU A 534 -12.39 20.94 -14.18
CA GLU A 534 -11.55 21.89 -14.92
C GLU A 534 -12.02 23.35 -14.71
N HIS A 535 -11.64 23.94 -13.59
CA HIS A 535 -11.86 25.35 -13.29
C HIS A 535 -10.58 26.12 -13.56
N THR A 536 -10.09 26.04 -14.79
CA THR A 536 -8.97 26.84 -15.33
C THR A 536 -9.13 28.33 -15.03
N MET A 537 -10.37 28.83 -14.98
CA MET A 537 -10.69 30.20 -14.56
C MET A 537 -10.11 30.56 -13.19
N LEU A 538 -10.16 29.65 -12.21
CA LEU A 538 -9.65 29.93 -10.86
C LEU A 538 -8.13 30.03 -10.85
N VAL A 539 -7.44 29.21 -11.65
CA VAL A 539 -5.98 29.27 -11.86
C VAL A 539 -5.59 30.59 -12.53
N HIS A 540 -6.32 31.00 -13.57
CA HIS A 540 -6.09 32.28 -14.24
C HIS A 540 -6.34 33.49 -13.31
N VAL A 541 -7.40 33.46 -12.51
CA VAL A 541 -7.70 34.50 -11.51
C VAL A 541 -6.62 34.54 -10.42
N GLY A 542 -6.19 33.38 -9.92
CA GLY A 542 -5.10 33.28 -8.96
C GLY A 542 -3.80 33.88 -9.50
N GLY A 543 -3.41 33.50 -10.73
CA GLY A 543 -2.23 34.05 -11.40
C GLY A 543 -2.30 35.57 -11.60
N LEU A 544 -3.48 36.09 -12.00
CA LEU A 544 -3.69 37.54 -12.13
C LEU A 544 -3.56 38.27 -10.79
N LEU A 545 -4.14 37.72 -9.72
CA LEU A 545 -4.04 38.29 -8.37
C LEU A 545 -2.58 38.31 -7.86
N THR A 546 -1.79 37.27 -8.14
CA THR A 546 -0.36 37.23 -7.79
C THR A 546 0.43 38.31 -8.54
N LEU A 547 0.15 38.52 -9.84
CA LEU A 547 0.79 39.58 -10.63
C LEU A 547 0.43 40.98 -10.11
N VAL A 548 -0.84 41.20 -9.77
CA VAL A 548 -1.30 42.48 -9.18
C VAL A 548 -0.65 42.73 -7.83
N PHE A 549 -0.62 41.73 -6.95
CA PHE A 549 0.01 41.83 -5.63
C PHE A 549 1.52 42.13 -5.74
N THR A 550 2.21 41.43 -6.64
CA THR A 550 3.63 41.67 -6.93
C THR A 550 3.85 43.09 -7.44
N GLY A 551 3.01 43.56 -8.36
CA GLY A 551 3.05 44.94 -8.86
C GLY A 551 2.88 45.97 -7.75
N MET A 552 1.92 45.75 -6.85
CA MET A 552 1.70 46.63 -5.69
C MET A 552 2.92 46.67 -4.75
N VAL A 553 3.51 45.51 -4.42
CA VAL A 553 4.72 45.44 -3.58
C VAL A 553 5.89 46.17 -4.23
N LEU A 554 6.08 46.02 -5.54
CA LEU A 554 7.13 46.72 -6.29
C LEU A 554 6.94 48.24 -6.30
N THR A 555 5.69 48.73 -6.31
CA THR A 555 5.38 50.18 -6.23
C THR A 555 5.54 50.78 -4.83
N MET A 556 5.54 49.96 -3.79
CA MET A 556 5.68 50.40 -2.39
C MET A 556 7.12 50.30 -1.86
N ALA A 557 8.04 49.69 -2.61
CA ALA A 557 9.45 49.60 -2.25
C ALA A 557 10.21 50.90 -2.53
N HIS A 558 11.14 51.30 -1.64
CA HIS A 558 11.99 52.47 -1.84
C HIS A 558 12.85 52.35 -3.12
N PRO A 559 13.22 53.46 -3.80
CA PRO A 559 13.90 53.44 -5.10
C PRO A 559 15.21 52.63 -5.13
N ASP A 560 15.97 52.64 -4.04
CA ASP A 560 17.23 51.90 -3.91
C ASP A 560 17.03 50.39 -3.65
N GLU A 561 15.89 49.98 -3.09
CA GLU A 561 15.52 48.58 -2.90
C GLU A 561 14.78 48.00 -4.12
N CYS A 562 14.10 48.84 -4.90
CA CYS A 562 13.33 48.44 -6.08
C CYS A 562 14.21 47.73 -7.13
N LYS A 563 15.47 48.18 -7.30
CA LYS A 563 16.43 47.54 -8.22
C LYS A 563 16.88 46.16 -7.73
N THR A 564 17.04 46.00 -6.42
CA THR A 564 17.43 44.74 -5.76
C THR A 564 16.27 43.74 -5.77
N TRP A 565 15.04 44.19 -5.53
CA TRP A 565 13.82 43.41 -5.64
C TRP A 565 13.45 43.08 -7.08
N MET A 566 13.64 43.98 -8.05
CA MET A 566 13.46 43.67 -9.47
C MET A 566 14.47 42.63 -9.95
N ASN A 567 15.72 42.70 -9.49
CA ASN A 567 16.73 41.69 -9.80
C ASN A 567 16.41 40.35 -9.13
N ALA A 568 15.99 40.35 -7.86
CA ALA A 568 15.56 39.14 -7.15
C ALA A 568 14.26 38.55 -7.73
N PHE A 569 13.33 39.40 -8.18
CA PHE A 569 12.11 38.99 -8.86
C PHE A 569 12.45 38.41 -10.24
N ALA A 570 13.31 39.04 -11.03
CA ALA A 570 13.77 38.47 -12.30
C ALA A 570 14.53 37.15 -12.10
N LEU A 571 15.35 37.03 -11.04
CA LEU A 571 16.07 35.79 -10.69
C LEU A 571 15.17 34.67 -10.16
N ASN A 572 14.06 34.98 -9.48
CA ASN A 572 13.17 33.97 -8.89
C ASN A 572 11.94 33.68 -9.78
N ALA A 573 11.47 34.67 -10.54
CA ALA A 573 10.39 34.52 -11.52
C ALA A 573 10.86 33.75 -12.75
N SER A 574 12.16 33.77 -13.09
CA SER A 574 12.68 32.95 -14.20
C SER A 574 12.64 31.44 -13.90
N PRO A 575 13.08 30.91 -12.74
CA PRO A 575 12.84 29.52 -12.34
C PRO A 575 11.36 29.16 -12.24
N LEU A 576 10.50 30.09 -11.80
CA LEU A 576 9.06 29.84 -11.68
C LEU A 576 8.36 29.79 -13.05
N MET A 577 8.67 30.74 -13.95
CA MET A 577 8.20 30.73 -15.34
C MET A 577 8.76 29.51 -16.07
N LEU A 578 10.04 29.19 -15.88
CA LEU A 578 10.63 27.99 -16.43
C LEU A 578 9.91 26.76 -15.87
N SER A 579 9.71 26.63 -14.56
CA SER A 579 8.98 25.50 -13.97
C SER A 579 7.54 25.40 -14.43
N LEU A 580 6.85 26.53 -14.65
CA LEU A 580 5.48 26.55 -15.18
C LEU A 580 5.44 26.20 -16.67
N MET A 581 6.42 26.66 -17.46
CA MET A 581 6.57 26.28 -18.87
C MET A 581 6.99 24.81 -19.02
N THR A 582 7.87 24.32 -18.14
CA THR A 582 8.23 22.90 -18.08
C THR A 582 7.03 22.09 -17.62
N LEU A 583 6.30 22.51 -16.59
CA LEU A 583 5.09 21.82 -16.13
C LEU A 583 4.02 21.80 -17.24
N TYR A 584 3.81 22.91 -17.93
CA TYR A 584 2.88 22.99 -19.06
C TYR A 584 3.34 22.13 -20.23
N GLY A 585 4.63 22.17 -20.60
CA GLY A 585 5.20 21.35 -21.66
C GLY A 585 5.22 19.85 -21.31
N THR A 586 5.49 19.51 -20.05
CA THR A 586 5.39 18.14 -19.54
C THR A 586 3.94 17.69 -19.51
N MET A 587 2.99 18.55 -19.13
CA MET A 587 1.56 18.20 -19.20
C MET A 587 1.09 18.03 -20.64
N GLN A 588 1.49 18.88 -21.59
CA GLN A 588 1.18 18.66 -23.01
C GLN A 588 1.83 17.40 -23.57
N TYR A 589 3.06 17.08 -23.16
CA TYR A 589 3.74 15.83 -23.53
C TYR A 589 3.06 14.59 -22.93
N LEU A 590 2.53 14.70 -21.72
CA LEU A 590 1.78 13.62 -21.06
C LEU A 590 0.33 13.50 -21.58
N ASP A 591 -0.25 14.59 -22.09
CA ASP A 591 -1.59 14.64 -22.66
C ASP A 591 -1.63 14.27 -24.17
N GLY A 592 -0.49 13.97 -24.79
CA GLY A 592 -0.43 13.28 -26.09
C GLY A 592 -0.82 14.07 -27.35
N ASP A 593 -0.57 15.39 -27.41
CA ASP A 593 -0.68 16.19 -28.66
C ASP A 593 0.67 16.36 -29.40
#